data_AF-A0A3B3SJS3-F1
#
_entry.id   AF-A0A3B3SJS3-F1
#
_cell.length_a   1.000
_cell.length_b   1.000
_cell.length_c   1.000
_cell.angle_alpha   90.00
_cell.angle_beta   90.00
_cell.angle_gamma   90.00
#
_symmetry.space_group_name_H-M   'P 1'
#
loop_
_entity.id
_entity.type
_entity.pdbx_description
1 polymer ?
#
loop_
_entity_poly.entity_id
_entity_poly.type
_entity_poly.pdbx_seq_one_letter_code
_entity_poly.pdbx_strand_id
1 'polypeptide(L)'
;MAGVRPYGCFTHAVVRGVPESFGQTAEGGDTGNVQTDLAKAQRQFGVLMGALRQKVGLQLIEIPPDSQLPESWRMEDMAVIQGDTALIARPWKQQRCSEAEAVRRVLSELNLTVVEMGEEEGATLEGSDVLFTGKEFFVGISSHTNHRGAEFLADTFRDFAVSTVPVCGGGRLKNLCSMGGPDTIIIGNSEGAKKTLTMMEQLTDHHYEVLTVPEDAAASCIYARGPSQVDFLLHPPSDECPNSITVSPPPPHLLPHCFHRLLNEEACVCIPISVYY
;
A
#
# COMPACT_ATOMS: atom_id res chain seq x y z
N MET A 1 4.20 -30.48 3.67
CA MET A 1 4.01 -29.22 4.42
C MET A 1 4.70 -28.14 3.61
N ALA A 2 3.94 -27.33 2.87
CA ALA A 2 4.50 -26.16 2.20
C ALA A 2 4.98 -25.21 3.30
N GLY A 3 6.28 -24.89 3.30
CA GLY A 3 6.87 -24.06 4.34
C GLY A 3 6.20 -22.70 4.38
N VAL A 4 5.78 -22.26 5.57
CA VAL A 4 5.29 -20.90 5.82
C VAL A 4 6.38 -19.93 5.35
N ARG A 5 6.13 -19.22 4.26
CA ARG A 5 7.07 -18.21 3.77
C ARG A 5 7.05 -17.02 4.74
N PRO A 6 8.20 -16.40 5.03
CA PRO A 6 8.23 -15.23 5.89
C PRO A 6 7.42 -14.10 5.28
N TYR A 7 6.71 -13.33 6.12
CA TYR A 7 5.98 -12.15 5.70
C TYR A 7 6.90 -11.12 5.03
N GLY A 8 6.39 -10.46 4.00
CA GLY A 8 7.06 -9.38 3.26
C GLY A 8 8.18 -9.83 2.33
N CYS A 9 8.37 -11.13 2.06
CA CYS A 9 9.34 -11.58 1.07
C CYS A 9 8.87 -11.22 -0.34
N PHE A 10 9.61 -10.38 -1.04
CA PHE A 10 9.23 -9.97 -2.38
C PHE A 10 10.37 -10.17 -3.38
N THR A 11 10.00 -10.48 -4.63
CA THR A 11 10.95 -10.66 -5.73
C THR A 11 10.83 -9.55 -6.78
N HIS A 12 9.61 -9.06 -6.99
CA HIS A 12 9.30 -8.02 -7.96
C HIS A 12 8.55 -6.85 -7.32
N ALA A 13 8.64 -5.69 -7.94
CA ALA A 13 7.75 -4.56 -7.71
C ALA A 13 7.30 -4.00 -9.06
N VAL A 14 6.00 -3.86 -9.23
CA VAL A 14 5.40 -3.20 -10.40
C VAL A 14 5.11 -1.78 -10.00
N VAL A 15 5.61 -0.86 -10.80
CA VAL A 15 5.50 0.58 -10.58
C VAL A 15 4.97 1.23 -11.84
N ARG A 16 4.32 2.37 -11.70
CA ARG A 16 3.89 3.19 -12.83
C ARG A 16 4.40 4.60 -12.68
N GLY A 17 4.98 5.13 -13.75
CA GLY A 17 5.55 6.48 -13.76
C GLY A 17 4.52 7.57 -13.45
N VAL A 18 4.99 8.69 -12.92
CA VAL A 18 4.15 9.88 -12.68
C VAL A 18 3.83 10.56 -14.03
N PRO A 19 2.54 10.63 -14.44
CA PRO A 19 2.16 11.21 -15.72
C PRO A 19 2.33 12.73 -15.75
N GLU A 20 2.48 13.31 -16.95
CA GLU A 20 2.57 14.78 -17.10
C GLU A 20 1.31 15.51 -16.63
N SER A 21 0.17 14.82 -16.64
CA SER A 21 -1.11 15.30 -16.14
C SER A 21 -1.27 15.18 -14.62
N PHE A 22 -0.23 14.75 -13.89
CA PHE A 22 -0.26 14.65 -12.43
C PHE A 22 -0.76 15.95 -11.77
N GLY A 23 -1.65 15.79 -10.79
CA GLY A 23 -2.28 16.91 -10.09
C GLY A 23 -3.46 17.55 -10.84
N GLN A 24 -3.75 17.15 -12.08
CA GLN A 24 -4.97 17.54 -12.78
C GLN A 24 -6.09 16.57 -12.40
N THR A 25 -6.99 16.96 -11.49
CA THR A 25 -8.19 16.16 -11.22
C THR A 25 -9.25 16.40 -12.30
N ALA A 26 -9.85 15.32 -12.79
CA ALA A 26 -10.93 15.39 -13.80
C ALA A 26 -12.22 16.07 -13.28
N GLU A 27 -12.33 16.28 -11.98
CA GLU A 27 -13.43 17.02 -11.35
C GLU A 27 -12.85 18.24 -10.63
N GLY A 28 -13.35 19.42 -10.99
CA GLY A 28 -12.96 20.74 -10.47
C GLY A 28 -13.37 20.96 -9.01
N GLY A 29 -12.95 20.09 -8.11
CA GLY A 29 -12.98 20.32 -6.67
C GLY A 29 -11.93 21.36 -6.31
N ASP A 30 -12.40 22.52 -5.85
CA ASP A 30 -11.62 23.63 -5.30
C ASP A 30 -10.85 23.18 -4.04
N THR A 31 -9.79 22.40 -4.23
CA THR A 31 -8.74 22.20 -3.23
C THR A 31 -7.71 23.27 -3.48
N GLY A 32 -7.92 24.43 -2.85
CA GLY A 32 -7.22 25.68 -3.13
C GLY A 32 -5.76 25.49 -3.49
N ASN A 33 -5.42 25.80 -4.75
CA ASN A 33 -4.10 26.09 -5.29
C ASN A 33 -2.89 25.46 -4.56
N VAL A 34 -2.93 24.15 -4.28
CA VAL A 34 -1.70 23.41 -3.99
C VAL A 34 -1.08 23.17 -5.34
N GLN A 35 -0.12 24.01 -5.71
CA GLN A 35 0.62 23.86 -6.95
C GLN A 35 1.36 22.52 -6.87
N THR A 36 0.78 21.50 -7.50
CA THR A 36 1.33 20.14 -7.48
C THR A 36 2.69 20.16 -8.18
N ASP A 37 3.77 19.94 -7.43
CA ASP A 37 5.12 19.96 -7.98
C ASP A 37 5.42 18.62 -8.68
N LEU A 38 5.08 18.56 -9.97
CA LEU A 38 5.36 17.41 -10.84
C LEU A 38 6.85 17.03 -10.80
N ALA A 39 7.76 18.01 -10.79
CA ALA A 39 9.20 17.75 -10.77
C ALA A 39 9.62 17.10 -9.44
N LYS A 40 9.07 17.57 -8.31
CA LYS A 40 9.24 16.93 -7.01
C LYS A 40 8.71 15.49 -7.04
N ALA A 41 7.49 15.27 -7.53
CA ALA A 41 6.89 13.92 -7.58
C ALA A 41 7.69 12.94 -8.45
N GLN A 42 8.15 13.37 -9.63
CA GLN A 42 9.02 12.58 -10.51
C GLN A 42 10.37 12.27 -9.86
N ARG A 43 10.97 13.24 -9.16
CA ARG A 43 12.22 13.03 -8.41
C ARG A 43 12.01 12.00 -7.30
N GLN A 44 10.97 12.15 -6.49
CA GLN A 44 10.63 11.23 -5.40
C GLN A 44 10.36 9.81 -5.91
N PHE A 45 9.65 9.68 -7.04
CA PHE A 45 9.45 8.40 -7.72
C PHE A 45 10.78 7.75 -8.13
N GLY A 46 11.69 8.53 -8.72
CA GLY A 46 13.03 8.06 -9.09
C GLY A 46 13.83 7.55 -7.90
N VAL A 47 13.76 8.24 -6.76
CA VAL A 47 14.43 7.82 -5.51
C VAL A 47 13.83 6.53 -4.97
N LEU A 48 12.50 6.41 -4.95
CA LEU A 48 11.79 5.21 -4.54
C LEU A 48 12.16 3.98 -5.39
N MET A 49 12.19 4.14 -6.72
CA MET A 49 12.66 3.07 -7.62
C MET A 49 14.12 2.71 -7.36
N GLY A 50 14.98 3.71 -7.13
CA GLY A 50 16.38 3.50 -6.76
C GLY A 50 16.51 2.68 -5.48
N ALA A 51 15.74 3.02 -4.44
CA ALA A 51 15.69 2.31 -3.18
C ALA A 51 15.26 0.84 -3.34
N LEU A 52 14.14 0.59 -4.02
CA LEU A 52 13.64 -0.78 -4.25
C LEU A 52 14.64 -1.62 -5.06
N ARG A 53 15.21 -1.07 -6.13
CA ARG A 53 16.11 -1.81 -7.02
C ARG A 53 17.48 -2.04 -6.41
N GLN A 54 18.11 -0.99 -5.87
CA GLN A 54 19.52 -1.02 -5.48
C GLN A 54 19.74 -1.42 -4.03
N LYS A 55 18.79 -1.10 -3.14
CA LYS A 55 18.95 -1.33 -1.70
C LYS A 55 18.18 -2.57 -1.26
N VAL A 56 16.90 -2.67 -1.63
CA VAL A 56 16.06 -3.85 -1.32
C VAL A 56 16.41 -5.03 -2.24
N GLY A 57 16.74 -4.75 -3.50
CA GLY A 57 17.16 -5.76 -4.47
C GLY A 57 16.00 -6.38 -5.27
N LEU A 58 14.88 -5.67 -5.40
CA LEU A 58 13.72 -6.12 -6.17
C LEU A 58 13.91 -5.92 -7.67
N GLN A 59 13.33 -6.82 -8.47
CA GLN A 59 13.17 -6.60 -9.90
C GLN A 59 12.01 -5.63 -10.15
N LEU A 60 12.30 -4.51 -10.83
CA LEU A 60 11.27 -3.52 -11.11
C LEU A 60 10.68 -3.72 -12.51
N ILE A 61 9.36 -3.81 -12.58
CA ILE A 61 8.60 -3.77 -13.82
C ILE A 61 7.88 -2.43 -13.88
N GLU A 62 8.28 -1.61 -14.84
CA GLU A 62 7.76 -0.25 -14.98
C GLU A 62 6.71 -0.20 -16.08
N ILE A 63 5.48 0.16 -15.71
CA ILE A 63 4.42 0.52 -16.64
C ILE A 63 4.64 1.99 -17.04
N PRO A 64 4.68 2.31 -18.35
CA PRO A 64 4.80 3.69 -18.79
C PRO A 64 3.67 4.60 -18.23
N PRO A 65 3.99 5.86 -17.89
CA PRO A 65 2.96 6.83 -17.54
C PRO A 65 2.01 7.05 -18.73
N ASP A 66 0.74 7.34 -18.43
CA ASP A 66 -0.25 7.73 -19.43
C ASP A 66 -0.82 9.10 -19.07
N SER A 67 -0.54 10.10 -19.90
CA SER A 67 -1.00 11.48 -19.68
C SER A 67 -2.54 11.62 -19.73
N GLN A 68 -3.27 10.64 -20.27
CA GLN A 68 -4.74 10.62 -20.20
C GLN A 68 -5.27 10.15 -18.83
N LEU A 69 -4.40 9.62 -17.97
CA LEU A 69 -4.76 9.04 -16.67
C LEU A 69 -3.97 9.70 -15.54
N PRO A 70 -4.40 10.90 -15.05
CA PRO A 70 -3.68 11.69 -14.04
C PRO A 70 -3.40 10.97 -12.72
N GLU A 71 -4.21 9.97 -12.39
CA GLU A 71 -4.15 9.20 -11.14
C GLU A 71 -3.50 7.82 -11.33
N SER A 72 -3.01 7.50 -12.53
CA SER A 72 -2.46 6.17 -12.86
C SER A 72 -1.19 5.80 -12.09
N TRP A 73 -0.54 6.75 -11.44
CA TRP A 73 0.60 6.51 -10.56
C TRP A 73 0.20 5.77 -9.26
N ARG A 74 -1.09 5.74 -8.90
CA ARG A 74 -1.64 5.05 -7.71
C ARG A 74 -1.81 3.55 -7.96
N MET A 75 -0.70 2.87 -8.26
CA MET A 75 -0.69 1.47 -8.68
C MET A 75 -1.27 0.51 -7.64
N GLU A 76 -1.04 0.75 -6.35
CA GLU A 76 -1.60 -0.06 -5.25
C GLU A 76 -3.13 -0.16 -5.30
N ASP A 77 -3.81 0.88 -5.78
CA ASP A 77 -5.28 0.86 -5.83
C ASP A 77 -5.80 -0.16 -6.85
N MET A 78 -4.99 -0.54 -7.84
CA MET A 78 -5.42 -1.39 -8.96
C MET A 78 -5.40 -2.87 -8.65
N ALA A 79 -4.53 -3.33 -7.74
CA ALA A 79 -4.36 -4.76 -7.53
C ALA A 79 -3.95 -5.12 -6.10
N VAL A 80 -4.58 -6.17 -5.58
CA VAL A 80 -4.21 -6.86 -4.34
C VAL A 80 -3.63 -8.22 -4.71
N ILE A 81 -2.48 -8.56 -4.15
CA ILE A 81 -1.74 -9.75 -4.58
C ILE A 81 -1.34 -10.55 -3.35
N GLN A 82 -1.62 -11.84 -3.40
CA GLN A 82 -1.26 -12.78 -2.35
C GLN A 82 -0.92 -14.12 -3.00
N GLY A 83 0.26 -14.66 -2.65
CA GLY A 83 0.74 -15.91 -3.22
C GLY A 83 0.94 -15.79 -4.73
N ASP A 84 0.32 -16.69 -5.49
CA ASP A 84 0.31 -16.71 -6.95
C ASP A 84 -0.96 -16.09 -7.55
N THR A 85 -1.81 -15.46 -6.72
CA THR A 85 -3.10 -14.91 -7.14
C THR A 85 -3.09 -13.39 -7.04
N ALA A 86 -3.56 -12.72 -8.09
CA ALA A 86 -3.72 -11.28 -8.15
C ALA A 86 -5.18 -10.92 -8.41
N LEU A 87 -5.77 -10.18 -7.47
CA LEU A 87 -7.07 -9.55 -7.62
C LEU A 87 -6.89 -8.17 -8.25
N ILE A 88 -7.37 -7.99 -9.46
CA ILE A 88 -7.54 -6.66 -10.07
C ILE A 88 -8.79 -6.04 -9.45
N ALA A 89 -8.57 -4.95 -8.73
CA ALA A 89 -9.60 -4.21 -8.04
C ALA A 89 -10.42 -3.35 -9.01
N ARG A 90 -11.57 -2.87 -8.54
CA ARG A 90 -12.40 -1.90 -9.25
C ARG A 90 -12.42 -0.57 -8.49
N PRO A 91 -11.59 0.40 -8.87
CA PRO A 91 -11.54 1.70 -8.23
C PRO A 91 -12.87 2.42 -8.36
N TRP A 92 -13.20 3.26 -7.38
CA TRP A 92 -14.44 4.05 -7.37
C TRP A 92 -14.57 4.97 -8.59
N LYS A 93 -13.47 5.58 -9.01
CA LYS A 93 -13.45 6.48 -10.18
C LYS A 93 -13.39 5.66 -11.47
N GLN A 94 -14.48 5.69 -12.24
CA GLN A 94 -14.61 4.89 -13.46
C GLN A 94 -13.53 5.20 -14.52
N GLN A 95 -12.98 6.43 -14.57
CA GLN A 95 -11.87 6.75 -15.49
C GLN A 95 -10.63 5.87 -15.21
N ARG A 96 -10.42 5.47 -13.95
CA ARG A 96 -9.30 4.63 -13.52
C ARG A 96 -9.47 3.16 -13.89
N CYS A 97 -10.69 2.70 -14.22
CA CYS A 97 -10.90 1.33 -14.69
C CYS A 97 -10.11 1.03 -15.99
N SER A 98 -9.80 2.06 -16.79
CA SER A 98 -8.93 1.91 -17.97
C SER A 98 -7.46 1.61 -17.62
N GLU A 99 -7.03 1.84 -16.36
CA GLU A 99 -5.71 1.47 -15.87
C GLU A 99 -5.57 -0.07 -15.73
N ALA A 100 -6.68 -0.76 -15.46
CA ALA A 100 -6.71 -2.20 -15.15
C ALA A 100 -6.10 -3.06 -16.26
N GLU A 101 -6.31 -2.72 -17.54
CA GLU A 101 -5.81 -3.52 -18.66
C GLU A 101 -4.27 -3.58 -18.71
N ALA A 102 -3.60 -2.45 -18.44
CA ALA A 102 -2.14 -2.41 -18.39
C ALA A 102 -1.60 -3.25 -17.23
N VAL A 103 -2.26 -3.17 -16.07
CA VAL A 103 -1.93 -3.96 -14.89
C VAL A 103 -2.14 -5.46 -15.17
N ARG A 104 -3.30 -5.85 -15.69
CA ARG A 104 -3.67 -7.22 -16.05
C ARG A 104 -2.62 -7.88 -16.92
N ARG A 105 -2.14 -7.17 -17.93
CA ARG A 105 -1.10 -7.66 -18.82
C ARG A 105 0.19 -7.99 -18.08
N VAL A 106 0.68 -7.06 -17.25
CA VAL A 106 1.90 -7.28 -16.46
C VAL A 106 1.74 -8.44 -15.48
N LEU A 107 0.60 -8.52 -14.78
CA LEU A 107 0.32 -9.61 -13.85
C LEU A 107 0.29 -10.98 -14.56
N SER A 108 -0.27 -11.03 -15.76
CA SER A 108 -0.32 -12.23 -16.59
C SER A 108 1.08 -12.64 -17.09
N GLU A 109 1.91 -11.67 -17.48
CA GLU A 109 3.31 -11.89 -17.90
C GLU A 109 4.19 -12.39 -16.73
N LEU A 110 3.81 -12.08 -15.49
CA LEU A 110 4.39 -12.62 -14.26
C LEU A 110 3.89 -14.04 -13.91
N ASN A 111 3.04 -14.64 -14.75
CA ASN A 111 2.40 -15.94 -14.53
C ASN A 111 1.54 -16.01 -13.25
N LEU A 112 0.96 -14.89 -12.82
CA LEU A 112 0.00 -14.88 -11.72
C LEU A 112 -1.39 -15.33 -12.21
N THR A 113 -2.13 -15.98 -11.34
CA THR A 113 -3.56 -16.24 -11.51
C THR A 113 -4.31 -14.93 -11.33
N VAL A 114 -4.81 -14.35 -12.42
CA VAL A 114 -5.50 -13.06 -12.38
C VAL A 114 -7.01 -13.26 -12.22
N VAL A 115 -7.57 -12.67 -11.18
CA VAL A 115 -9.01 -12.55 -10.93
C VAL A 115 -9.37 -11.07 -11.04
N GLU A 116 -10.44 -10.73 -11.74
CA GLU A 116 -10.84 -9.35 -11.99
C GLU A 116 -12.24 -9.06 -11.45
N MET A 117 -12.37 -7.97 -10.71
CA MET A 117 -13.65 -7.53 -10.15
C MET A 117 -14.53 -6.91 -11.25
N GLY A 118 -15.61 -7.61 -11.59
CA GLY A 118 -16.52 -7.22 -12.67
C GLY A 118 -17.44 -6.03 -12.35
N GLU A 119 -18.06 -5.45 -13.38
CA GLU A 119 -18.96 -4.30 -13.24
C GLU A 119 -20.31 -4.67 -12.60
N GLU A 120 -20.80 -5.88 -12.91
CA GLU A 120 -22.18 -6.32 -12.74
C GLU A 120 -22.65 -6.36 -11.27
N GLU A 121 -21.70 -6.39 -10.33
CA GLU A 121 -21.96 -6.58 -8.90
C GLU A 121 -21.97 -5.26 -8.12
N GLY A 122 -21.63 -4.12 -8.75
CA GLY A 122 -21.54 -2.82 -8.05
C GLY A 122 -20.50 -2.81 -6.91
N ALA A 123 -19.56 -3.75 -6.94
CA ALA A 123 -18.43 -3.80 -6.02
C ALA A 123 -17.43 -2.70 -6.36
N THR A 124 -16.89 -2.04 -5.33
CA THR A 124 -15.76 -1.10 -5.47
C THR A 124 -14.73 -1.42 -4.41
N LEU A 125 -13.46 -1.41 -4.81
CA LEU A 125 -12.33 -1.68 -3.94
C LEU A 125 -11.11 -0.92 -4.46
N GLU A 126 -10.37 -0.30 -3.55
CA GLU A 126 -9.03 0.22 -3.81
C GLU A 126 -8.05 -0.48 -2.86
N GLY A 127 -6.90 -0.96 -3.36
CA GLY A 127 -5.90 -1.67 -2.54
C GLY A 127 -5.30 -0.85 -1.39
N SER A 128 -5.43 0.48 -1.42
CA SER A 128 -5.10 1.35 -0.29
C SER A 128 -6.05 1.21 0.91
N ASP A 129 -7.23 0.60 0.72
CA ASP A 129 -8.11 0.19 1.81
C ASP A 129 -7.82 -1.24 2.32
N VAL A 130 -6.88 -1.97 1.72
CA VAL A 130 -6.64 -3.39 2.04
C VAL A 130 -5.31 -3.59 2.76
N LEU A 131 -5.35 -3.91 4.06
CA LEU A 131 -4.18 -4.26 4.85
C LEU A 131 -4.04 -5.78 4.98
N PHE A 132 -3.02 -6.36 4.36
CA PHE A 132 -2.66 -7.77 4.56
C PHE A 132 -1.55 -7.90 5.61
N THR A 133 -1.83 -8.65 6.68
CA THR A 133 -0.91 -8.79 7.83
C THR A 133 0.05 -9.98 7.70
N GLY A 134 -0.14 -10.81 6.67
CA GLY A 134 0.49 -12.14 6.59
C GLY A 134 -0.35 -13.26 7.17
N LYS A 135 -1.40 -12.92 7.93
CA LYS A 135 -2.31 -13.86 8.60
C LYS A 135 -3.77 -13.66 8.21
N GLU A 136 -4.16 -12.42 7.94
CA GLU A 136 -5.52 -12.02 7.60
C GLU A 136 -5.52 -10.72 6.80
N PHE A 137 -6.70 -10.34 6.30
CA PHE A 137 -6.94 -9.05 5.68
C PHE A 137 -7.86 -8.20 6.55
N PHE A 138 -7.49 -6.93 6.73
CA PHE A 138 -8.42 -5.87 7.10
C PHE A 138 -8.78 -5.06 5.85
N VAL A 139 -10.07 -4.89 5.60
CA VAL A 139 -10.57 -4.09 4.48
C VAL A 139 -11.32 -2.87 5.02
N GLY A 140 -10.79 -1.69 4.73
CA GLY A 140 -11.38 -0.41 5.04
C GLY A 140 -12.68 -0.21 4.27
N ILE A 141 -13.77 0.08 4.98
CA ILE A 141 -15.02 0.56 4.35
C ILE A 141 -14.95 2.08 4.33
N SER A 142 -14.85 2.62 3.11
CA SER A 142 -14.59 4.03 2.84
C SER A 142 -15.52 4.56 1.73
N SER A 143 -15.32 5.79 1.28
CA SER A 143 -15.99 6.31 0.07
C SER A 143 -15.52 5.63 -1.22
N HIS A 144 -14.41 4.89 -1.18
CA HIS A 144 -13.79 4.24 -2.34
C HIS A 144 -14.04 2.73 -2.34
N THR A 145 -14.11 2.11 -1.16
CA THR A 145 -14.27 0.66 -0.99
C THR A 145 -15.55 0.34 -0.24
N ASN A 146 -16.38 -0.54 -0.82
CA ASN A 146 -17.66 -0.96 -0.25
C ASN A 146 -17.65 -2.41 0.22
N HIS A 147 -18.71 -2.83 0.93
CA HIS A 147 -18.81 -4.19 1.46
C HIS A 147 -18.76 -5.28 0.37
N ARG A 148 -19.34 -5.02 -0.81
CA ARG A 148 -19.28 -5.98 -1.93
C ARG A 148 -17.86 -6.17 -2.45
N GLY A 149 -17.06 -5.10 -2.47
CA GLY A 149 -15.64 -5.18 -2.79
C GLY A 149 -14.87 -6.04 -1.77
N ALA A 150 -15.18 -5.88 -0.48
CA ALA A 150 -14.58 -6.70 0.57
C ALA A 150 -15.00 -8.19 0.48
N GLU A 151 -16.27 -8.46 0.16
CA GLU A 151 -16.80 -9.81 -0.07
C GLU A 151 -16.09 -10.48 -1.25
N PHE A 152 -15.92 -9.78 -2.37
CA PHE A 152 -15.20 -10.28 -3.54
C PHE A 152 -13.72 -10.60 -3.22
N LEU A 153 -13.08 -9.77 -2.38
CA LEU A 153 -11.73 -10.03 -1.90
C LEU A 153 -11.66 -11.31 -1.05
N ALA A 154 -12.63 -11.52 -0.16
CA ALA A 154 -12.74 -12.73 0.65
C ALA A 154 -12.97 -13.98 -0.21
N ASP A 155 -13.81 -13.89 -1.23
CA ASP A 155 -14.08 -14.97 -2.17
C ASP A 155 -12.86 -15.31 -3.04
N THR A 156 -11.98 -14.34 -3.28
CA THR A 156 -10.72 -14.52 -4.01
C THR A 156 -9.64 -15.15 -3.15
N PHE A 157 -9.45 -14.68 -1.91
CA PHE A 157 -8.39 -15.13 -1.00
C PHE A 157 -8.94 -15.97 0.16
N ARG A 158 -9.59 -17.09 -0.17
CA ARG A 158 -10.37 -17.93 0.76
C ARG A 158 -9.58 -18.55 1.91
N ASP A 159 -8.26 -18.60 1.79
CA ASP A 159 -7.37 -19.13 2.83
C ASP A 159 -7.13 -18.16 3.99
N PHE A 160 -7.60 -16.91 3.88
CA PHE A 160 -7.39 -15.86 4.87
C PHE A 160 -8.72 -15.33 5.40
N ALA A 161 -8.75 -15.02 6.70
CA ALA A 161 -9.84 -14.26 7.27
C ALA A 161 -9.86 -12.83 6.67
N VAL A 162 -11.06 -12.29 6.46
CA VAL A 162 -11.26 -10.92 5.97
C VAL A 162 -12.22 -10.21 6.90
N SER A 163 -11.74 -9.14 7.53
CA SER A 163 -12.51 -8.32 8.47
C SER A 163 -12.68 -6.91 7.91
N THR A 164 -13.91 -6.40 7.93
CA THR A 164 -14.19 -5.03 7.45
C THR A 164 -14.10 -4.02 8.58
N VAL A 165 -13.44 -2.88 8.33
CA VAL A 165 -13.18 -1.84 9.33
C VAL A 165 -13.69 -0.50 8.83
N PRO A 166 -14.58 0.20 9.55
CA PRO A 166 -15.02 1.54 9.14
C PRO A 166 -13.83 2.53 9.16
N VAL A 167 -13.56 3.18 8.03
CA VAL A 167 -12.52 4.21 7.94
C VAL A 167 -13.14 5.58 8.24
N CYS A 168 -12.75 6.18 9.37
CA CYS A 168 -13.24 7.50 9.76
C CYS A 168 -12.41 8.61 9.10
N GLY A 169 -13.05 9.73 8.72
CA GLY A 169 -12.35 10.93 8.27
C GLY A 169 -12.12 11.06 6.76
N GLY A 170 -12.77 10.22 5.93
CA GLY A 170 -12.79 10.37 4.47
C GLY A 170 -11.52 9.94 3.73
N GLY A 171 -10.56 9.34 4.43
CA GLY A 171 -9.35 8.73 3.85
C GLY A 171 -9.53 7.26 3.48
N ARG A 172 -8.40 6.62 3.13
CA ARG A 172 -8.27 5.16 2.99
C ARG A 172 -7.62 4.56 4.23
N LEU A 173 -7.81 3.25 4.47
CA LEU A 173 -7.22 2.56 5.61
C LEU A 173 -5.70 2.78 5.72
N LYS A 174 -4.96 2.63 4.61
CA LYS A 174 -3.49 2.77 4.62
C LYS A 174 -2.96 4.21 4.74
N ASN A 175 -3.85 5.20 4.72
CA ASN A 175 -3.48 6.57 5.11
C ASN A 175 -3.31 6.69 6.64
N LEU A 176 -3.83 5.72 7.39
CA LEU A 176 -3.77 5.70 8.85
C LEU A 176 -2.77 4.65 9.36
N CYS A 177 -2.59 3.54 8.65
CA CYS A 177 -1.73 2.43 9.09
C CYS A 177 -1.01 1.69 7.96
N SER A 178 0.00 0.90 8.33
CA SER A 178 0.66 -0.08 7.44
C SER A 178 1.33 -1.18 8.27
N MET A 179 1.86 -2.21 7.61
CA MET A 179 2.70 -3.20 8.28
C MET A 179 4.14 -2.68 8.37
N GLY A 180 4.70 -2.62 9.58
CA GLY A 180 6.09 -2.26 9.84
C GLY A 180 7.06 -3.43 9.84
N GLY A 181 6.52 -4.65 9.80
CA GLY A 181 7.25 -5.90 9.90
C GLY A 181 6.30 -7.06 10.18
N PRO A 182 6.83 -8.28 10.34
CA PRO A 182 6.03 -9.41 10.78
C PRO A 182 5.42 -9.09 12.14
N ASP A 183 4.11 -9.22 12.25
CA ASP A 183 3.35 -8.98 13.49
C ASP A 183 3.44 -7.55 14.06
N THR A 184 3.84 -6.57 13.25
CA THR A 184 3.93 -5.16 13.67
C THR A 184 3.06 -4.26 12.77
N ILE A 185 2.09 -3.57 13.38
CA ILE A 185 1.28 -2.55 12.72
C ILE A 185 1.82 -1.18 13.12
N ILE A 186 2.15 -0.35 12.12
CA ILE A 186 2.45 1.08 12.32
C ILE A 186 1.15 1.84 12.11
N ILE A 187 0.82 2.75 13.02
CA ILE A 187 -0.42 3.53 12.93
C ILE A 187 -0.23 4.97 13.41
N GLY A 188 -0.94 5.91 12.80
CA GLY A 188 -1.01 7.30 13.24
C GLY A 188 -1.64 7.49 14.62
N ASN A 189 -1.58 8.72 15.13
CA ASN A 189 -2.07 9.08 16.47
C ASN A 189 -3.33 9.97 16.43
N SER A 190 -3.91 10.21 15.24
CA SER A 190 -5.19 10.91 15.15
C SER A 190 -6.34 10.15 15.82
N GLU A 191 -7.42 10.85 16.12
CA GLU A 191 -8.64 10.22 16.63
C GLU A 191 -9.24 9.18 15.66
N GLY A 192 -9.08 9.41 14.35
CA GLY A 192 -9.50 8.44 13.33
C GLY A 192 -8.67 7.18 13.40
N ALA A 193 -7.34 7.32 13.42
CA ALA A 193 -6.39 6.22 13.51
C ALA A 193 -6.61 5.37 14.79
N LYS A 194 -6.75 6.01 15.96
CA LYS A 194 -7.02 5.32 17.23
C LYS A 194 -8.31 4.50 17.20
N LYS A 195 -9.40 5.08 16.67
CA LYS A 195 -10.68 4.36 16.55
C LYS A 195 -10.57 3.18 15.61
N THR A 196 -9.90 3.36 14.48
CA THR A 196 -9.63 2.28 13.52
C THR A 196 -8.82 1.16 14.17
N LEU A 197 -7.78 1.47 14.96
CA LEU A 197 -7.03 0.46 15.72
C LEU A 197 -7.90 -0.31 16.70
N THR A 198 -8.67 0.39 17.56
CA THR A 198 -9.54 -0.27 18.54
C THR A 198 -10.52 -1.23 17.85
N MET A 199 -11.04 -0.88 16.68
CA MET A 199 -11.91 -1.76 15.91
C MET A 199 -11.15 -2.97 15.34
N MET A 200 -9.95 -2.76 14.78
CA MET A 200 -9.11 -3.86 14.28
C MET A 200 -8.78 -4.86 15.40
N GLU A 201 -8.39 -4.37 16.58
CA GLU A 201 -8.07 -5.20 17.75
C GLU A 201 -9.27 -6.03 18.25
N GLN A 202 -10.51 -5.56 18.03
CA GLN A 202 -11.72 -6.29 18.40
C GLN A 202 -12.12 -7.37 17.38
N LEU A 203 -11.60 -7.29 16.15
CA LEU A 203 -11.97 -8.14 15.03
C LEU A 203 -10.98 -9.30 14.80
N THR A 204 -9.87 -9.34 15.53
CA THR A 204 -8.82 -10.35 15.36
C THR A 204 -8.49 -11.04 16.67
N ASP A 205 -8.21 -12.33 16.59
CA ASP A 205 -7.62 -13.12 17.69
C ASP A 205 -6.09 -13.09 17.66
N HIS A 206 -5.49 -12.47 16.63
CA HIS A 206 -4.05 -12.36 16.49
C HIS A 206 -3.49 -11.20 17.31
N HIS A 207 -2.36 -11.44 17.96
CA HIS A 207 -1.63 -10.38 18.64
C HIS A 207 -0.68 -9.67 17.66
N TYR A 208 -0.82 -8.34 17.56
CA TYR A 208 0.07 -7.47 16.81
C TYR A 208 0.75 -6.49 17.75
N GLU A 209 2.05 -6.27 17.57
CA GLU A 209 2.75 -5.13 18.17
C GLU A 209 2.32 -3.85 17.45
N VAL A 210 1.96 -2.81 18.20
CA VAL A 210 1.52 -1.53 17.65
C VAL A 210 2.60 -0.48 17.84
N LEU A 211 3.07 0.10 16.74
CA LEU A 211 3.95 1.26 16.73
C LEU A 211 3.16 2.51 16.36
N THR A 212 2.82 3.32 17.35
CA THR A 212 2.11 4.58 17.11
C THR A 212 3.07 5.70 16.73
N VAL A 213 2.78 6.39 15.62
CA VAL A 213 3.52 7.57 15.15
C VAL A 213 2.68 8.84 15.31
N PRO A 214 3.29 10.00 15.66
CA PRO A 214 2.57 11.26 15.87
C PRO A 214 1.77 11.75 14.65
N GLU A 215 2.27 11.52 13.43
CA GLU A 215 1.68 12.02 12.19
C GLU A 215 1.13 10.85 11.37
N ASP A 216 -0.16 10.89 11.01
CA ASP A 216 -0.80 9.81 10.25
C ASP A 216 -0.09 9.51 8.93
N ALA A 217 0.40 10.54 8.24
CA ALA A 217 1.18 10.37 7.00
C ALA A 217 2.44 9.52 7.21
N ALA A 218 3.06 9.58 8.39
CA ALA A 218 4.25 8.79 8.73
C ALA A 218 3.94 7.29 8.92
N ALA A 219 2.65 6.92 9.05
CA ALA A 219 2.23 5.54 9.19
C ALA A 219 2.10 4.82 7.83
N SER A 220 2.12 5.55 6.72
CA SER A 220 2.20 4.98 5.37
C SER A 220 3.64 4.56 5.10
N CYS A 221 3.97 3.31 5.42
CA CYS A 221 5.28 2.71 5.25
C CYS A 221 5.19 1.47 4.36
N ILE A 222 6.34 1.04 3.82
CA ILE A 222 6.46 -0.21 3.07
C ILE A 222 7.52 -1.07 3.74
N TYR A 223 7.08 -2.18 4.33
CA TYR A 223 7.97 -3.23 4.79
C TYR A 223 8.25 -4.22 3.64
N ALA A 224 9.52 -4.53 3.42
CA ALA A 224 9.95 -5.52 2.44
C ALA A 224 11.17 -6.30 2.95
N ARG A 225 11.11 -7.62 2.84
CA ARG A 225 12.24 -8.53 3.02
C ARG A 225 12.81 -8.85 1.65
N GLY A 226 14.01 -8.31 1.38
CA GLY A 226 14.69 -8.51 0.11
C GLY A 226 15.19 -9.95 -0.09
N PRO A 227 15.65 -10.32 -1.31
CA PRO A 227 16.14 -11.66 -1.63
C PRO A 227 17.31 -12.14 -0.74
N SER A 228 18.09 -11.19 -0.21
CA SER A 228 19.17 -11.46 0.74
C SER A 228 18.70 -11.74 2.18
N GLN A 229 17.39 -11.87 2.41
CA GLN A 229 16.76 -12.08 3.72
C GLN A 229 17.02 -10.92 4.70
N VAL A 230 17.21 -9.71 4.15
CA VAL A 230 17.36 -8.48 4.92
C VAL A 230 16.04 -7.72 4.89
N ASP A 231 15.64 -7.23 6.06
CA ASP A 231 14.42 -6.47 6.25
C ASP A 231 14.66 -4.97 6.00
N PHE A 232 13.74 -4.37 5.28
CA PHE A 232 13.71 -2.96 4.93
C PHE A 232 12.36 -2.37 5.32
N LEU A 233 12.41 -1.16 5.88
CA LEU A 233 11.23 -0.34 6.11
C LEU A 233 11.45 1.00 5.40
N LEU A 234 10.65 1.25 4.36
CA LEU A 234 10.61 2.54 3.69
C LEU A 234 9.54 3.38 4.38
N HIS A 235 9.90 4.58 4.79
CA HIS A 235 9.02 5.51 5.51
C HIS A 235 9.13 6.91 4.90
N PRO A 236 8.16 7.80 5.15
CA PRO A 236 8.20 9.16 4.63
C PRO A 236 9.43 9.94 5.12
N PRO A 237 9.94 10.88 4.30
CA PRO A 237 11.16 11.59 4.62
C PRO A 237 10.95 12.62 5.72
N SER A 238 12.04 13.00 6.37
CA SER A 238 12.03 13.85 7.56
C SER A 238 11.48 15.26 7.34
N ASP A 239 11.59 15.78 6.13
CA ASP A 239 11.06 17.08 5.74
C ASP A 239 9.52 17.09 5.63
N GLU A 240 8.91 15.92 5.39
CA GLU A 240 7.46 15.77 5.30
C GLU A 240 6.82 15.35 6.63
N CYS A 241 7.52 14.53 7.44
CA CYS A 241 7.04 14.05 8.74
C CYS A 241 8.09 14.27 9.85
N PRO A 242 8.38 15.52 10.24
CA PRO A 242 9.48 15.85 11.13
C PRO A 242 9.30 15.32 12.56
N ASN A 243 8.06 15.13 13.02
CA ASN A 243 7.78 14.71 14.40
C ASN A 243 7.85 13.19 14.58
N SER A 244 7.82 12.44 13.48
CA SER A 244 7.70 10.97 13.51
C SER A 244 9.03 10.23 13.39
N ILE A 245 10.13 10.94 13.08
CA ILE A 245 11.48 10.36 12.91
C ILE A 245 12.04 9.80 14.22
N THR A 246 11.76 10.45 15.34
CA THR A 246 12.33 10.10 16.66
C THR A 246 11.59 8.96 17.34
N VAL A 247 10.51 8.46 16.75
CA VAL A 247 9.82 7.26 17.22
C VAL A 247 10.72 6.07 16.92
N SER A 248 11.69 5.86 17.81
CA SER A 248 12.59 4.71 17.80
C SER A 248 11.77 3.45 18.07
N PRO A 249 12.03 2.32 17.39
CA PRO A 249 11.49 1.03 17.79
C PRO A 249 12.00 0.67 19.21
N PRO A 250 11.32 -0.23 19.94
CA PRO A 250 11.70 -0.67 21.28
C PRO A 250 13.14 -1.25 21.34
N PRO A 251 13.72 -1.39 22.55
CA PRO A 251 15.15 -1.67 22.77
C PRO A 251 15.68 -2.96 22.11
N PRO A 252 17.02 -3.07 21.94
CA PRO A 252 17.74 -4.01 21.05
C PRO A 252 17.61 -5.52 21.35
N HIS A 253 16.71 -5.92 22.25
CA HIS A 253 16.42 -7.32 22.57
C HIS A 253 15.15 -7.85 21.89
N LEU A 254 14.37 -6.99 21.21
CA LEU A 254 13.12 -7.39 20.57
C LEU A 254 13.20 -7.60 19.05
N LEU A 255 14.16 -7.02 18.32
CA LEU A 255 14.37 -7.34 16.89
C LEU A 255 15.84 -7.12 16.45
N PRO A 256 16.68 -8.17 16.35
CA PRO A 256 18.05 -8.03 15.85
C PRO A 256 18.16 -7.89 14.32
N HIS A 257 17.04 -7.96 13.58
CA HIS A 257 17.08 -8.16 12.12
C HIS A 257 16.27 -7.17 11.26
N CYS A 258 15.45 -6.29 11.85
CA CYS A 258 14.47 -5.48 11.09
C CYS A 258 14.86 -4.04 10.72
N PHE A 259 16.03 -3.54 11.15
CA PHE A 259 16.31 -2.09 11.09
C PHE A 259 17.68 -1.72 10.50
N HIS A 260 18.25 -2.54 9.62
CA HIS A 260 19.62 -2.31 9.18
C HIS A 260 19.79 -1.23 8.09
N ARG A 261 18.74 -0.68 7.49
CA ARG A 261 18.83 0.49 6.58
C ARG A 261 17.51 1.23 6.48
N LEU A 262 17.33 2.26 7.30
CA LEU A 262 16.38 3.33 7.00
C LEU A 262 16.84 3.97 5.69
N LEU A 263 16.05 3.83 4.63
CA LEU A 263 16.31 4.53 3.37
C LEU A 263 15.70 5.92 3.46
N ASN A 264 16.34 6.78 4.23
CA ASN A 264 16.04 8.21 4.27
C ASN A 264 16.72 8.90 3.08
N GLU A 265 16.21 8.62 1.89
CA GLU A 265 16.53 9.40 0.70
C GLU A 265 15.17 9.87 0.17
N GLU A 266 14.79 11.12 0.47
CA GLU A 266 13.72 11.94 -0.15
C GLU A 266 12.65 11.19 -0.99
N ALA A 267 12.00 10.17 -0.43
CA ALA A 267 11.00 9.37 -1.14
C ALA A 267 9.68 9.54 -0.41
N CYS A 268 8.81 10.38 -0.96
CA CYS A 268 7.43 10.46 -0.47
C CYS A 268 6.78 9.09 -0.67
N VAL A 269 6.32 8.49 0.42
CA VAL A 269 5.55 7.23 0.39
C VAL A 269 4.14 7.46 -0.19
N CYS A 270 3.85 8.68 -0.66
CA CYS A 270 2.66 8.96 -1.44
C CYS A 270 2.64 8.26 -2.80
N ILE A 271 3.59 7.42 -3.20
CA ILE A 271 3.46 6.60 -4.42
C ILE A 271 3.30 5.15 -3.99
N PRO A 272 2.06 4.65 -3.93
CA PRO A 272 1.82 3.36 -3.36
C PRO A 272 2.23 2.28 -4.36
N ILE A 273 3.11 1.38 -3.91
CA ILE A 273 3.74 0.35 -4.72
C ILE A 273 2.99 -0.97 -4.48
N SER A 274 2.66 -1.68 -5.56
CA SER A 274 2.37 -3.10 -5.45
C SER A 274 3.71 -3.84 -5.32
N VAL A 275 3.92 -4.56 -4.22
CA VAL A 275 5.12 -5.39 -4.00
C VAL A 275 4.71 -6.86 -4.07
N TYR A 276 5.50 -7.68 -4.80
CA TYR A 276 5.07 -8.99 -5.34
C TYR A 276 5.94 -10.13 -4.82
N TYR A 277 5.30 -11.27 -4.53
CA TYR A 277 5.99 -12.54 -4.25
C TYR A 277 6.57 -13.17 -5.52
#